data_AF-A0AA40BBL9-F1
#
_entry.id   AF-A0AA40BBL9-F1
#
_cell.length_a   1.000
_cell.length_b   1.000
_cell.length_c   1.000
_cell.angle_alpha   90.00
_cell.angle_beta   90.00
_cell.angle_gamma   90.00
#
_symmetry.space_group_name_H-M   'P 1'
#
loop_
_entity.id
_entity.type
_entity.pdbx_description
1 polymer ?
#
loop_
_entity_poly.entity_id
_entity_poly.type
_entity_poly.pdbx_seq_one_letter_code
_entity_poly.pdbx_strand_id
1 'polypeptide(L)'
;MPSQPTNSGIIIDEKSGERKIPESVRADGTKRKAIKIRPGYRPPEDVEVYKNRTAETFRSRGNGPVPGAESLVDDRNPGASSATVAANKNAKRREARKKAKATGGSVNGDAQPEAATEELDPKAEKEKKVRNLKKKLRQAKDLKEKKDVGESLLPEQIAKVIKINELIRELDALGFDQEGEPKEVGQPVDTNPPEATKSSPS
;
A
#
# COMPACT_ATOMS: atom_id res chain seq x y z
N MET A 1 2.03 -8.20 -39.74
CA MET A 1 3.13 -7.42 -39.11
C MET A 1 4.01 -8.41 -38.35
N PRO A 2 5.32 -8.19 -38.17
CA PRO A 2 6.10 -9.04 -37.29
C PRO A 2 5.57 -8.89 -35.86
N SER A 3 5.20 -9.99 -35.21
CA SER A 3 4.75 -9.96 -33.80
C SER A 3 5.90 -9.47 -32.93
N GLN A 4 5.64 -8.54 -32.01
CA GLN A 4 6.67 -8.05 -31.10
C GLN A 4 7.27 -9.21 -30.29
N PRO A 5 8.62 -9.29 -30.18
CA PRO A 5 9.24 -10.29 -29.33
C PRO A 5 8.95 -9.99 -27.86
N THR A 6 8.74 -11.05 -27.09
CA THR A 6 8.75 -11.00 -25.61
C THR A 6 10.13 -10.59 -25.06
N ASN A 7 10.22 -10.32 -23.76
CA ASN A 7 11.49 -10.01 -23.09
C ASN A 7 12.58 -11.06 -23.36
N SER A 8 12.18 -12.33 -23.47
CA SER A 8 13.05 -13.45 -23.80
C SER A 8 13.42 -13.58 -25.29
N GLY A 9 13.01 -12.63 -26.13
CA GLY A 9 13.22 -12.68 -27.58
C GLY A 9 12.30 -13.69 -28.32
N ILE A 10 11.24 -14.18 -27.67
CA ILE A 10 10.33 -15.18 -28.25
C ILE A 10 9.25 -14.48 -29.07
N ILE A 11 9.00 -14.99 -30.27
CA ILE A 11 7.98 -14.54 -31.21
C ILE A 11 6.84 -15.57 -31.25
N ILE A 12 5.60 -15.08 -31.30
CA ILE A 12 4.39 -15.90 -31.41
C ILE A 12 3.91 -15.82 -32.86
N ASP A 13 3.85 -16.96 -33.53
CA ASP A 13 3.35 -17.01 -34.91
C ASP A 13 1.82 -16.88 -34.89
N GLU A 14 1.29 -15.76 -35.37
CA GLU A 14 -0.16 -15.46 -35.32
C GLU A 14 -1.02 -16.49 -36.06
N LYS A 15 -0.44 -17.21 -37.02
CA LYS A 15 -1.16 -18.21 -37.82
C LYS A 15 -1.24 -19.58 -37.16
N SER A 16 -0.19 -20.01 -36.46
CA SER A 16 -0.10 -21.35 -35.88
C SER A 16 -0.17 -21.36 -34.35
N GLY A 17 -0.05 -20.19 -33.71
CA GLY A 17 0.13 -20.07 -32.27
C GLY A 17 1.46 -20.64 -31.76
N GLU A 18 2.35 -21.09 -32.65
CA GLU A 18 3.65 -21.67 -32.25
C GLU A 18 4.58 -20.58 -31.72
N ARG A 19 5.22 -20.86 -30.58
CA ARG A 19 6.24 -20.00 -29.97
C ARG A 19 7.63 -20.42 -30.47
N LYS A 20 8.39 -19.46 -31.02
CA LYS A 20 9.74 -19.73 -31.55
C LYS A 20 10.73 -18.59 -31.27
N ILE A 21 11.99 -18.95 -31.11
CA ILE A 21 13.12 -18.01 -31.14
C ILE A 21 13.49 -17.83 -32.63
N PRO A 22 13.56 -16.59 -33.15
CA PRO A 22 13.86 -16.34 -34.56
C PRO A 22 15.26 -16.79 -34.97
N GLU A 23 15.48 -16.92 -36.27
CA GLU A 23 16.84 -17.12 -36.81
C GLU A 23 17.74 -15.94 -36.44
N SER A 24 19.03 -16.22 -36.17
CA SER A 24 20.03 -15.20 -35.84
C SER A 24 21.28 -15.37 -36.68
N VAL A 25 22.03 -14.30 -36.89
CA VAL A 25 23.28 -14.32 -37.68
C VAL A 25 24.46 -14.50 -36.72
N ARG A 26 25.38 -15.41 -37.05
CA ARG A 26 26.64 -15.57 -36.31
C ARG A 26 27.60 -14.43 -36.67
N ALA A 27 28.66 -14.27 -35.88
CA ALA A 27 29.71 -13.29 -36.17
C ALA A 27 30.40 -13.53 -37.53
N ASP A 28 30.43 -14.78 -38.00
CA ASP A 28 30.94 -15.19 -39.32
C ASP A 28 29.94 -14.96 -40.48
N GLY A 29 28.74 -14.42 -40.21
CA GLY A 29 27.68 -14.20 -41.20
C GLY A 29 26.75 -15.40 -41.44
N THR A 30 27.07 -16.58 -40.92
CA THR A 30 26.24 -17.80 -41.11
C THR A 30 25.00 -17.75 -40.24
N LYS A 31 23.82 -18.12 -40.78
CA LYS A 31 22.57 -18.13 -40.02
C LYS A 31 22.42 -19.33 -39.07
N ARG A 32 21.87 -19.09 -37.87
CA ARG A 32 21.37 -20.09 -36.93
C ARG A 32 19.89 -20.32 -37.20
N LYS A 33 19.47 -21.58 -37.23
CA LYS A 33 18.07 -21.96 -37.41
C LYS A 33 17.19 -21.45 -36.26
N ALA A 34 15.93 -21.17 -36.56
CA ALA A 34 14.92 -20.87 -35.55
C ALA A 34 14.71 -22.07 -34.60
N ILE A 35 14.45 -21.78 -33.33
CA ILE A 35 14.25 -22.80 -32.28
C ILE A 35 12.78 -22.80 -31.87
N LYS A 36 12.11 -23.95 -32.00
CA LYS A 36 10.75 -24.14 -31.53
C LYS A 36 10.72 -24.34 -30.02
N ILE A 37 9.73 -23.75 -29.36
CA ILE A 37 9.54 -23.85 -27.92
C ILE A 37 8.38 -24.79 -27.63
N ARG A 38 8.51 -25.57 -26.54
CA ARG A 38 7.45 -26.47 -26.08
C ARG A 38 6.18 -25.68 -25.73
N PRO A 39 4.97 -26.13 -26.13
CA PRO A 39 3.74 -25.48 -25.73
C PRO A 39 3.64 -25.36 -24.20
N GLY A 40 3.24 -24.19 -23.71
CA GLY A 40 3.11 -23.88 -22.28
C GLY A 40 4.41 -23.51 -21.54
N TYR A 41 5.60 -23.70 -22.13
CA TYR A 41 6.86 -23.25 -21.50
C TYR A 41 6.99 -21.73 -21.59
N ARG A 42 7.17 -21.05 -20.44
CA ARG A 42 7.42 -19.61 -20.34
C ARG A 42 8.75 -19.41 -19.60
N PRO A 43 9.76 -18.77 -20.21
CA PRO A 43 11.01 -18.47 -19.52
C PRO A 43 10.78 -17.56 -18.30
N PRO A 44 11.66 -17.59 -17.30
CA PRO A 44 11.50 -16.78 -16.07
C PRO A 44 11.42 -15.27 -16.35
N GLU A 45 12.13 -14.78 -17.37
CA GLU A 45 12.08 -13.37 -17.82
C GLU A 45 10.70 -12.93 -18.30
N ASP A 46 9.91 -13.89 -18.81
CA ASP A 46 8.53 -13.66 -19.26
C ASP A 46 7.53 -13.95 -18.14
N VAL A 47 7.93 -14.53 -17.00
CA VAL A 47 7.03 -14.79 -15.87
C VAL A 47 6.78 -13.48 -15.12
N GLU A 48 5.53 -13.03 -15.14
CA GLU A 48 5.10 -11.85 -14.40
C GLU A 48 5.21 -12.10 -12.90
N VAL A 49 6.23 -11.49 -12.29
CA VAL A 49 6.33 -11.39 -10.84
C VAL A 49 5.16 -10.55 -10.33
N TYR A 50 4.50 -10.99 -9.24
CA TYR A 50 3.38 -10.26 -8.67
C TYR A 50 3.75 -8.81 -8.36
N LYS A 51 3.00 -7.87 -8.93
CA LYS A 51 3.09 -6.45 -8.62
C LYS A 51 1.75 -5.95 -8.13
N ASN A 52 1.72 -5.42 -6.91
CA ASN A 52 0.51 -4.82 -6.35
C ASN A 52 0.22 -3.51 -7.09
N ARG A 53 -0.92 -3.44 -7.77
CA ARG A 53 -1.43 -2.27 -8.50
C ARG A 53 -1.31 -0.97 -7.70
N THR A 54 -1.71 -0.97 -6.43
CA THR A 54 -1.64 0.22 -5.56
C THR A 54 -0.22 0.61 -5.17
N ALA A 55 0.67 -0.38 -5.03
CA ALA A 55 2.09 -0.14 -4.75
C ALA A 55 2.85 0.35 -5.98
N GLU A 56 2.52 -0.16 -7.18
CA GLU A 56 3.08 0.32 -8.44
C GLU A 56 2.71 1.77 -8.71
N THR A 57 1.43 2.12 -8.56
CA THR A 57 0.97 3.50 -8.74
C THR A 57 1.62 4.46 -7.75
N PHE A 58 1.89 4.02 -6.52
CA PHE A 58 2.63 4.82 -5.55
C PHE A 58 4.10 5.00 -5.95
N ARG A 59 4.78 3.94 -6.41
CA ARG A 59 6.19 4.00 -6.86
C ARG A 59 6.37 4.83 -8.13
N SER A 60 5.39 4.84 -9.04
CA SER A 60 5.42 5.68 -10.24
C SER A 60 4.91 7.10 -10.01
N ARG A 61 4.32 7.40 -8.83
CA ARG A 61 3.84 8.74 -8.44
C ARG A 61 5.00 9.70 -8.19
N GLY A 62 5.62 10.17 -9.27
CA GLY A 62 6.78 11.06 -9.25
C GLY A 62 7.86 10.66 -10.26
N ASN A 63 7.83 9.42 -10.73
CA ASN A 63 8.66 8.92 -11.82
C ASN A 63 7.83 8.85 -13.11
N GLY A 64 7.51 10.01 -13.67
CA GLY A 64 6.80 10.13 -14.92
C GLY A 64 6.57 11.60 -15.29
N PRO A 65 6.36 11.90 -16.58
CA PRO A 65 5.89 13.23 -16.98
C PRO A 65 4.58 13.52 -16.23
N VAL A 66 4.40 14.77 -15.78
CA VAL A 66 3.15 15.14 -15.13
C VAL A 66 1.99 14.88 -16.11
N PRO A 67 0.93 14.18 -15.68
CA PRO A 67 -0.20 13.88 -16.56
C PRO A 67 -0.70 15.14 -17.27
N GLY A 68 -0.71 15.11 -18.61
CA GLY A 68 -1.07 16.27 -19.44
C GLY A 68 0.09 17.19 -19.87
N ALA A 69 1.34 16.91 -19.48
CA ALA A 69 2.53 17.59 -20.02
C ALA A 69 3.19 16.84 -21.19
N GLU A 70 2.43 15.99 -21.87
CA GLU A 70 2.88 15.40 -23.13
C GLU A 70 2.90 16.54 -24.15
N SER A 71 4.09 17.09 -24.39
CA SER A 71 4.30 17.95 -25.55
C SER A 71 3.93 17.13 -26.77
N LEU A 72 3.08 17.68 -27.64
CA LEU A 72 2.81 17.11 -28.95
C LEU A 72 4.16 16.98 -29.67
N VAL A 73 4.76 15.80 -29.59
CA VAL A 73 6.00 15.48 -30.30
C VAL A 73 5.58 15.29 -31.74
N ASP A 74 5.57 16.39 -32.49
CA ASP A 74 5.63 16.33 -33.95
C ASP A 74 6.87 15.52 -34.33
N ASP A 75 6.64 14.49 -35.13
CA ASP A 75 7.57 13.43 -35.54
C ASP A 75 8.64 13.95 -36.52
N ARG A 76 9.33 15.06 -36.17
CA ARG A 76 10.38 15.68 -36.97
C ARG A 76 11.50 16.25 -36.10
N ASN A 77 12.62 15.52 -36.10
CA ASN A 77 13.99 15.96 -35.83
C ASN A 77 14.42 16.13 -34.34
N PRO A 78 15.38 15.34 -33.82
CA PRO A 78 15.89 15.48 -32.47
C PRO A 78 16.99 16.54 -32.44
N GLY A 79 16.66 17.80 -32.09
CA GLY A 79 17.72 18.81 -31.99
C GLY A 79 17.34 20.26 -31.69
N ALA A 80 16.09 20.58 -31.33
CA ALA A 80 15.70 21.96 -31.10
C ALA A 80 15.18 22.17 -29.67
N SER A 81 16.11 22.50 -28.78
CA SER A 81 15.83 23.14 -27.48
C SER A 81 15.17 24.50 -27.71
N SER A 82 13.85 24.52 -27.86
CA SER A 82 13.07 25.77 -27.89
C SER A 82 12.57 26.09 -26.49
N ALA A 83 13.45 26.68 -25.68
CA ALA A 83 13.06 27.31 -24.43
C ALA A 83 12.16 28.52 -24.77
N THR A 84 10.86 28.32 -24.71
CA THR A 84 9.87 29.38 -24.90
C THR A 84 10.07 30.46 -23.82
N VAL A 85 9.85 31.73 -24.17
CA VAL A 85 10.01 32.93 -23.31
C VAL A 85 9.34 32.80 -21.91
N ALA A 86 8.34 31.92 -21.79
CA ALA A 86 7.69 31.58 -20.52
C ALA A 86 8.59 30.81 -19.53
N ALA A 87 9.50 29.95 -20.00
CA ALA A 87 10.43 29.20 -19.17
C ALA A 87 11.43 30.12 -18.45
N ASN A 88 11.92 31.15 -19.15
CA ASN A 88 12.87 32.12 -18.61
C ASN A 88 12.25 33.02 -17.51
N LYS A 89 10.96 33.35 -17.61
CA LYS A 89 10.25 34.10 -16.55
C LYS A 89 10.03 33.25 -15.29
N ASN A 90 9.71 31.97 -15.45
CA ASN A 90 9.49 31.06 -14.31
C ASN A 90 10.81 30.73 -13.59
N ALA A 91 11.92 30.60 -14.31
CA ALA A 91 13.26 30.43 -13.74
C ALA A 91 13.66 31.62 -12.84
N LYS A 92 13.44 32.86 -13.30
CA LYS A 92 13.76 34.08 -12.53
C LYS A 92 12.93 34.20 -11.23
N ARG A 93 11.66 33.77 -11.25
CA ARG A 93 10.79 33.77 -10.05
C ARG A 93 11.21 32.71 -9.02
N ARG A 94 11.74 31.57 -9.50
CA ARG A 94 12.21 30.47 -8.64
C ARG A 94 13.54 30.80 -7.96
N GLU A 95 14.44 31.50 -8.65
CA GLU A 95 15.70 31.97 -8.05
C GLU A 95 15.50 33.08 -7.01
N ALA A 96 14.59 34.03 -7.25
CA ALA A 96 14.26 35.06 -6.26
C ALA A 96 13.67 34.46 -4.96
N ARG A 97 12.82 33.42 -5.07
CA ARG A 97 12.30 32.69 -3.91
C ARG A 97 13.37 31.86 -3.19
N LYS A 98 14.36 31.33 -3.92
CA LYS A 98 15.48 30.57 -3.33
C LYS A 98 16.45 31.50 -2.58
N LYS A 99 16.70 32.71 -3.10
CA LYS A 99 17.48 33.75 -2.40
C LYS A 99 16.77 34.27 -1.14
N ALA A 100 15.45 34.46 -1.18
CA ALA A 100 14.67 34.84 0.00
C ALA A 100 14.64 33.76 1.10
N LYS A 101 14.73 32.48 0.73
CA LYS A 101 14.82 31.36 1.68
C LYS A 101 16.21 31.23 2.34
N ALA A 102 17.24 31.83 1.75
CA ALA A 102 18.62 31.76 2.27
C ALA A 102 18.95 32.86 3.30
N THR A 103 18.16 33.93 3.39
CA THR A 103 18.37 35.06 4.33
C THR A 103 17.54 34.97 5.62
N GLY A 104 16.73 33.93 5.81
CA GLY A 104 16.02 33.63 7.06
C GLY A 104 16.51 32.32 7.65
N GLY A 105 17.59 32.35 8.43
CA GLY A 105 18.22 31.17 8.99
C GLY A 105 17.47 30.57 10.18
N SER A 106 17.56 29.24 10.34
CA SER A 106 17.65 28.55 11.64
C SER A 106 17.99 27.05 11.45
N VAL A 107 19.30 26.77 11.58
CA VAL A 107 20.01 25.65 12.24
C VAL A 107 19.68 24.16 12.04
N ASN A 108 20.78 23.45 11.65
CA ASN A 108 21.27 22.11 12.05
C ASN A 108 20.49 20.88 11.57
N GLY A 109 21.07 19.81 11.02
CA GLY A 109 22.44 19.37 10.74
C GLY A 109 22.32 17.87 10.44
N ASP A 110 22.65 17.48 9.20
CA ASP A 110 23.69 16.49 8.83
C ASP A 110 23.43 14.98 9.07
N ALA A 111 23.80 14.23 8.03
CA ALA A 111 24.27 12.84 7.98
C ALA A 111 23.32 11.65 8.30
N GLN A 112 23.02 10.92 7.20
CA GLN A 112 23.33 9.49 6.96
C GLN A 112 22.69 8.40 7.86
N PRO A 113 22.09 7.33 7.28
CA PRO A 113 21.44 6.28 8.05
C PRO A 113 22.47 5.24 8.49
N GLU A 114 22.91 5.34 9.73
CA GLU A 114 23.55 4.22 10.41
C GLU A 114 22.52 3.37 11.14
N ALA A 115 22.70 2.05 10.97
CA ALA A 115 21.96 1.03 11.67
C ALA A 115 22.19 1.15 13.18
N ALA A 116 21.12 1.35 13.94
CA ALA A 116 21.13 1.23 15.39
C ALA A 116 19.78 0.63 15.85
N THR A 117 19.86 -0.63 16.24
CA THR A 117 19.24 -1.19 17.46
C THR A 117 17.76 -0.89 17.72
N GLU A 118 16.96 -1.92 17.44
CA GLU A 118 15.88 -2.44 18.29
C GLU A 118 15.85 -1.82 19.70
N GLU A 119 14.93 -0.88 19.93
CA GLU A 119 14.26 -0.64 21.21
C GLU A 119 13.07 0.31 20.95
N LEU A 120 12.09 -0.18 20.18
CA LEU A 120 10.76 0.44 20.14
C LEU A 120 10.05 0.07 21.44
N ASP A 121 10.29 0.92 22.44
CA ASP A 121 9.62 1.05 23.74
C ASP A 121 8.34 0.18 23.88
N PRO A 122 8.29 -0.82 24.78
CA PRO A 122 7.18 -1.77 24.91
C PRO A 122 5.81 -1.10 25.15
N LYS A 123 5.79 0.17 25.58
CA LYS A 123 4.57 1.00 25.69
C LYS A 123 4.00 1.39 24.33
N ALA A 124 4.84 1.79 23.37
CA ALA A 124 4.39 2.18 22.03
C ALA A 124 3.80 1.00 21.24
N GLU A 125 4.29 -0.22 21.47
CA GLU A 125 3.69 -1.43 20.89
C GLU A 125 2.33 -1.76 21.50
N LYS A 126 2.16 -1.60 22.82
CA LYS A 126 0.88 -1.80 23.51
C LYS A 126 -0.17 -0.82 22.99
N GLU A 127 0.18 0.46 22.85
CA GLU A 127 -0.74 1.46 22.29
C GLU A 127 -1.18 1.13 20.86
N LYS A 128 -0.26 0.69 20.00
CA LYS A 128 -0.61 0.27 18.63
C LYS A 128 -1.54 -0.94 18.64
N LYS A 129 -1.30 -1.92 19.52
CA LYS A 129 -2.17 -3.10 19.72
C LYS A 129 -3.56 -2.67 20.16
N VAL A 130 -3.67 -1.77 21.14
CA VAL A 130 -4.96 -1.23 21.62
C VAL A 130 -5.71 -0.52 20.50
N ARG A 131 -5.04 0.35 19.72
CA ARG A 131 -5.68 1.03 18.58
C ARG A 131 -6.18 0.04 17.53
N ASN A 132 -5.45 -1.04 17.28
CA ASN A 132 -5.87 -2.09 16.35
C ASN A 132 -7.07 -2.89 16.89
N LEU A 133 -7.05 -3.24 18.17
CA LEU A 133 -8.15 -3.96 18.83
C LEU A 133 -9.42 -3.11 18.91
N LYS A 134 -9.31 -1.82 19.25
CA LYS A 134 -10.44 -0.88 19.23
C LYS A 134 -11.12 -0.80 17.86
N LYS A 135 -10.33 -0.77 16.78
CA LYS A 135 -10.86 -0.79 15.41
C LYS A 135 -11.61 -2.08 15.08
N LYS A 136 -11.04 -3.24 15.45
CA LYS A 136 -11.69 -4.54 15.25
C LYS A 136 -12.99 -4.65 16.05
N LEU A 137 -12.98 -4.16 17.29
CA LEU A 137 -14.14 -4.17 18.19
C LEU A 137 -15.26 -3.29 17.63
N ARG A 138 -14.94 -2.09 17.11
CA ARG A 138 -15.92 -1.24 16.43
C ARG A 138 -16.55 -1.93 15.22
N GLN A 139 -15.72 -2.47 14.31
CA GLN A 139 -16.23 -3.19 13.14
C GLN A 139 -17.14 -4.36 13.53
N ALA A 140 -16.78 -5.11 14.57
CA ALA A 140 -17.57 -6.22 15.04
C ALA A 140 -18.89 -5.77 15.70
N LYS A 141 -18.88 -4.66 16.45
CA LYS A 141 -20.10 -4.01 16.99
C LYS A 141 -21.03 -3.56 15.85
N ASP A 142 -20.49 -2.89 14.83
CA ASP A 142 -21.28 -2.45 13.65
C ASP A 142 -21.91 -3.66 12.93
N LEU A 143 -21.18 -4.77 12.79
CA LEU A 143 -21.71 -6.01 12.22
C LEU A 143 -22.76 -6.67 13.13
N LYS A 144 -22.63 -6.55 14.45
CA LYS A 144 -23.64 -7.03 15.40
C LYS A 144 -24.93 -6.21 15.27
N GLU A 145 -24.83 -4.89 15.21
CA GLU A 145 -26.00 -4.01 15.01
C GLU A 145 -26.74 -4.35 13.71
N LYS A 146 -26.01 -4.57 12.61
CA LYS A 146 -26.60 -5.02 11.35
C LYS A 146 -27.30 -6.38 11.47
N LYS A 147 -26.72 -7.30 12.26
CA LYS A 147 -27.35 -8.60 12.56
C LYS A 147 -28.66 -8.41 13.30
N ASP A 148 -28.66 -7.55 14.31
CA ASP A 148 -29.82 -7.28 15.17
C ASP A 148 -30.93 -6.53 14.40
N VAL A 149 -30.55 -5.72 13.39
CA VAL A 149 -31.46 -5.10 12.41
C VAL A 149 -32.06 -6.14 11.43
N GLY A 150 -31.49 -7.34 11.35
CA GLY A 150 -31.98 -8.43 10.50
C GLY A 150 -31.31 -8.51 9.12
N GLU A 151 -30.17 -7.83 8.91
CA GLU A 151 -29.37 -7.98 7.69
C GLU A 151 -28.68 -9.35 7.67
N SER A 152 -28.76 -10.08 6.55
CA SER A 152 -28.14 -11.39 6.39
C SER A 152 -26.63 -11.27 6.20
N LEU A 153 -25.89 -11.48 7.29
CA LEU A 153 -24.43 -11.41 7.30
C LEU A 153 -23.78 -12.70 6.78
N LEU A 154 -22.63 -12.54 6.12
CA LEU A 154 -21.83 -13.67 5.68
C LEU A 154 -21.29 -14.45 6.91
N PRO A 155 -21.03 -15.78 6.78
CA PRO A 155 -20.47 -16.57 7.88
C PRO A 155 -19.18 -16.00 8.47
N GLU A 156 -18.33 -15.41 7.62
CA GLU A 156 -17.09 -14.74 8.05
C GLU A 156 -17.38 -13.49 8.92
N GLN A 157 -18.44 -12.74 8.63
CA GLN A 157 -18.84 -11.58 9.41
C GLN A 157 -19.44 -12.00 10.75
N ILE A 158 -20.23 -13.08 10.79
CA ILE A 158 -20.73 -13.67 12.02
C ILE A 158 -19.57 -14.12 12.92
N ALA A 159 -18.51 -14.70 12.35
CA ALA A 159 -17.31 -15.04 13.09
C ALA A 159 -16.64 -13.80 13.73
N LYS A 160 -16.65 -12.63 13.06
CA LYS A 160 -16.16 -11.36 13.64
C LYS A 160 -17.03 -10.92 14.83
N VAL A 161 -18.34 -11.09 14.74
CA VAL A 161 -19.28 -10.79 15.85
C VAL A 161 -19.06 -11.72 17.04
N ILE A 162 -18.80 -13.01 16.81
CA ILE A 162 -18.50 -13.97 17.89
C ILE A 162 -17.20 -13.58 18.62
N LYS A 163 -16.20 -13.10 17.89
CA LYS A 163 -14.91 -12.65 18.44
C LYS A 163 -14.97 -11.37 19.29
N ILE A 164 -16.12 -10.69 19.38
CA ILE A 164 -16.27 -9.48 20.21
C ILE A 164 -15.82 -9.73 21.66
N ASN A 165 -16.26 -10.84 22.25
CA ASN A 165 -15.93 -11.17 23.64
C ASN A 165 -14.42 -11.44 23.83
N GLU A 166 -13.76 -12.03 22.83
CA GLU A 166 -12.31 -12.25 22.85
C GLU A 166 -11.56 -10.93 22.73
N LEU A 167 -11.99 -10.04 21.83
CA LEU A 167 -11.39 -8.70 21.66
C LEU A 167 -11.53 -7.84 22.92
N ILE A 168 -12.66 -7.94 23.63
CA ILE A 168 -12.85 -7.26 24.91
C ILE A 168 -11.87 -7.80 25.96
N ARG A 169 -11.71 -9.13 26.07
CA ARG A 169 -10.73 -9.73 27.00
C ARG A 169 -9.29 -9.33 26.67
N GLU A 170 -8.93 -9.24 25.39
CA GLU A 170 -7.61 -8.77 24.97
C GLU A 170 -7.37 -7.29 25.34
N LEU A 171 -8.38 -6.43 25.22
CA LEU A 171 -8.31 -5.04 25.69
C LEU A 171 -8.22 -4.97 27.22
N ASP A 172 -9.03 -5.75 27.93
CA ASP A 172 -9.01 -5.82 29.40
C ASP A 172 -7.65 -6.28 29.93
N ALA A 173 -7.03 -7.27 29.27
CA ALA A 173 -5.69 -7.77 29.60
C ALA A 173 -4.60 -6.71 29.37
N LEU A 174 -4.83 -5.78 28.44
CA LEU A 174 -3.96 -4.63 28.20
C LEU A 174 -4.29 -3.44 29.11
N GLY A 175 -5.31 -3.56 29.98
CA GLY A 175 -5.73 -2.51 30.90
C GLY A 175 -6.64 -1.46 30.28
N PHE A 176 -7.33 -1.78 29.19
CA PHE A 176 -8.28 -0.89 28.52
C PHE A 176 -9.70 -1.45 28.62
N ASP A 177 -10.71 -0.59 28.68
CA ASP A 177 -12.12 -0.97 28.75
C ASP A 177 -12.74 -1.30 27.37
N GLN A 178 -14.04 -1.56 27.34
CA GLN A 178 -14.79 -1.92 26.12
C GLN A 178 -14.81 -0.80 25.06
N GLU A 179 -14.38 0.40 25.41
CA GLU A 179 -14.28 1.57 24.55
C GLU A 179 -12.82 1.88 24.17
N GLY A 180 -11.86 1.12 24.73
CA GLY A 180 -10.44 1.28 24.51
C GLY A 180 -9.87 2.50 25.24
N GLU A 181 -10.50 2.93 26.32
CA GLU A 181 -9.99 3.90 27.28
C GLU A 181 -9.16 3.18 28.35
N PRO A 182 -8.06 3.78 28.83
CA PRO A 182 -7.25 3.19 29.89
C PRO A 182 -8.13 3.04 31.13
N LYS A 183 -8.22 1.82 31.68
CA LYS A 183 -8.87 1.59 32.96
C LYS A 183 -8.08 2.33 34.03
N GLU A 184 -8.58 3.48 34.44
CA GLU A 184 -8.07 4.14 35.64
C GLU A 184 -8.32 3.21 36.83
N VAL A 185 -7.24 2.82 37.48
CA VAL A 185 -7.27 2.08 38.75
C VAL A 185 -7.78 3.06 39.82
N GLY A 186 -9.10 3.23 39.93
CA GLY A 186 -9.62 4.30 40.78
C GLY A 186 -11.14 4.47 40.95
N GLN A 187 -12.00 3.51 40.60
CA GLN A 187 -13.40 3.58 41.05
C GLN A 187 -13.81 2.29 41.78
N PRO A 188 -14.27 2.38 43.04
CA PRO A 188 -14.79 1.25 43.77
C PRO A 188 -16.09 0.79 43.11
N VAL A 189 -16.19 -0.52 42.96
CA VAL A 189 -17.44 -1.21 42.65
C VAL A 189 -18.45 -0.92 43.75
N ASP A 190 -19.37 0.01 43.51
CA ASP A 190 -20.64 0.08 44.23
C ASP A 190 -21.48 -1.14 43.83
N THR A 191 -21.15 -2.30 44.40
CA THR A 191 -22.08 -3.41 44.51
C THR A 191 -23.19 -2.97 45.45
N ASN A 192 -24.25 -2.38 44.89
CA ASN A 192 -25.49 -2.18 45.62
C ASN A 192 -26.14 -3.57 45.80
N PRO A 193 -26.21 -4.13 47.02
CA PRO A 193 -26.86 -5.43 47.23
C PRO A 193 -28.37 -5.30 47.01
N PRO A 194 -29.04 -6.35 46.50
CA PRO A 194 -30.47 -6.30 46.22
C PRO A 194 -31.26 -6.11 47.52
N GLU A 195 -32.05 -5.04 47.55
CA GLU A 195 -32.99 -4.70 48.61
C GLU A 195 -33.96 -5.87 48.82
N ALA A 196 -33.75 -6.59 49.92
CA ALA A 196 -34.61 -7.68 50.33
C ALA A 196 -35.99 -7.13 50.72
N THR A 197 -36.98 -7.45 49.89
CA THR A 197 -38.40 -7.27 50.18
C THR A 197 -38.81 -8.10 51.39
N LYS A 198 -38.67 -7.52 52.59
CA LYS A 198 -39.33 -8.06 53.78
C LYS A 198 -40.81 -7.71 53.73
N SER A 199 -41.56 -8.67 53.22
CA SER A 199 -42.97 -8.87 53.53
C SER A 199 -43.14 -8.90 55.06
N SER A 200 -44.02 -8.03 55.57
CA SER A 200 -44.50 -8.06 56.95
C SER A 200 -45.91 -8.63 56.94
N PRO A 201 -46.17 -9.81 57.53
CA PRO A 201 -47.52 -10.21 57.91
C PRO A 201 -47.75 -9.98 59.40
N SER A 202 -48.97 -9.47 59.68
CA SER A 202 -49.70 -9.44 60.96
C SER A 202 -49.28 -8.44 62.02
#